data_AF-A0A383EZW3-F1
#
_entry.id   AF-A0A383EZW3-F1
#
_cell.length_a   1.000
_cell.length_b   1.000
_cell.length_c   1.000
_cell.angle_alpha   90.00
_cell.angle_beta   90.00
_cell.angle_gamma   90.00
#
_symmetry.space_group_name_H-M   'P 1'
#
loop_
_entity.id
_entity.type
_entity.pdbx_description
1 polymer ?
#
loop_
_entity_poly.entity_id
_entity_poly.type
_entity_poly.pdbx_seq_one_letter_code
_entity_poly.pdbx_strand_id
1 'polypeptide(L)' 'MDLEKKKIVLAGGVFDIIHPGHIHTLNAAKALGGILVVAIATDKTAKKMKKRSPLH' A
#
# COMPACT_ATOMS: atom_id res chain seq x y z
N MET A 1 6.43 -0.52 -31.84
CA MET A 1 6.67 -0.15 -30.43
C MET A 1 5.34 -0.28 -29.72
N ASP A 2 5.14 -1.38 -29.00
CA ASP A 2 3.91 -1.63 -28.25
C ASP A 2 3.74 -0.57 -27.16
N LEU A 3 2.75 0.32 -27.35
CA LEU A 3 2.21 1.21 -26.32
C LEU A 3 1.29 0.42 -25.37
N GLU A 4 1.72 -0.75 -24.89
CA GLU A 4 0.93 -1.50 -23.93
C GLU A 4 0.80 -0.68 -22.65
N LYS A 5 -0.44 -0.28 -22.34
CA LYS A 5 -0.78 0.38 -21.07
C LYS A 5 -0.42 -0.58 -19.95
N LYS A 6 0.66 -0.28 -19.22
CA LYS A 6 1.06 -1.06 -18.05
C LYS A 6 -0.10 -1.14 -17.07
N LYS A 7 -0.49 -2.36 -16.69
CA LYS A 7 -1.51 -2.59 -15.66
C LYS A 7 -1.12 -1.92 -14.35
N ILE A 8 -2.00 -1.08 -13.83
CA ILE A 8 -1.83 -0.36 -12.57
C ILE A 8 -2.53 -1.13 -11.46
N VAL A 9 -1.81 -1.37 -10.37
CA VAL A 9 -2.30 -2.01 -9.15
C VAL A 9 -2.34 -0.97 -8.05
N LEU A 10 -3.41 -0.94 -7.27
CA LEU A 10 -3.55 -0.09 -6.10
C LEU A 10 -3.53 -0.96 -4.84
N ALA A 11 -2.68 -0.61 -3.88
CA ALA A 11 -2.74 -1.14 -2.51
C ALA A 11 -2.98 0.03 -1.54
N GLY A 12 -3.80 -0.18 -0.52
CA GLY A 12 -4.11 0.82 0.50
C GLY A 12 -3.85 0.28 1.90
N GLY A 13 -3.32 1.12 2.78
CA GLY A 13 -3.05 0.70 4.16
C GLY A 13 -2.54 1.83 5.05
N VAL A 14 -2.50 1.56 6.35
CA VAL A 14 -1.89 2.48 7.33
C VAL A 14 -0.37 2.34 7.32
N PHE A 15 0.14 1.11 7.16
CA PHE A 15 1.58 0.80 7.19
C PHE A 15 2.31 1.35 8.44
N ASP A 16 1.60 1.36 9.57
CA ASP A 16 2.11 1.74 10.90
C ASP A 16 3.16 0.73 11.36
N ILE A 17 4.44 1.13 11.33
CA ILE A 17 5.62 0.27 11.44
C ILE A 17 5.67 -0.79 10.33
N ILE A 18 6.59 -0.60 9.36
CA ILE A 18 6.79 -1.58 8.29
C ILE A 18 7.42 -2.85 8.85
N HIS A 19 6.86 -4.00 8.47
CA HIS A 19 7.34 -5.32 8.86
C HIS A 19 7.25 -6.28 7.66
N PRO A 20 7.85 -7.49 7.73
CA PRO A 20 7.96 -8.40 6.59
C PRO A 20 6.62 -8.74 5.92
N GLY A 21 5.52 -8.80 6.69
CA GLY A 21 4.16 -8.96 6.16
C GLY A 21 3.79 -7.88 5.13
N HIS A 22 4.04 -6.60 5.40
CA HIS A 22 3.79 -5.52 4.44
C HIS A 22 4.64 -5.67 3.17
N ILE A 23 5.92 -6.01 3.33
CA ILE A 23 6.83 -6.23 2.19
C ILE A 23 6.33 -7.37 1.31
N HIS A 24 5.92 -8.49 1.92
CA HIS A 24 5.34 -9.62 1.21
C HIS A 24 4.08 -9.22 0.44
N THR A 25 3.16 -8.49 1.07
CA THR A 25 1.93 -8.00 0.43
C THR A 25 2.23 -7.05 -0.73
N LEU A 26 3.15 -6.10 -0.56
CA LEU A 26 3.48 -5.13 -1.62
C LEU A 26 4.21 -5.79 -2.79
N ASN A 27 5.08 -6.77 -2.53
CA ASN A 27 5.73 -7.56 -3.57
C ASN A 27 4.71 -8.39 -4.37
N ALA A 28 3.78 -9.04 -3.68
CA ALA A 28 2.69 -9.78 -4.33
C ALA A 28 1.81 -8.84 -5.17
N ALA A 29 1.46 -7.66 -4.64
CA ALA A 29 0.69 -6.65 -5.39
C ALA A 29 1.46 -6.14 -6.62
N LYS A 30 2.77 -5.90 -6.50
CA LYS A 30 3.62 -5.47 -7.62
C LYS A 30 3.70 -6.53 -8.72
N ALA A 31 3.69 -7.82 -8.39
CA ALA A 31 3.69 -8.89 -9.38
C ALA A 31 2.41 -8.92 -10.24
N LEU A 32 1.31 -8.30 -9.78
CA LEU A 32 0.03 -8.27 -10.50
C LEU A 32 -0.04 -7.20 -11.62
N GLY A 33 0.96 -6.33 -11.76
CA GLY A 33 0.96 -5.28 -12.78
C GLY A 33 2.28 -4.51 -12.95
N GLY A 34 2.38 -3.77 -14.05
CA GLY A 34 3.59 -3.00 -14.36
C GLY A 34 3.83 -1.82 -13.42
N ILE A 35 2.79 -1.31 -12.75
CA ILE A 35 2.85 -0.17 -11.82
C ILE A 35 2.09 -0.53 -10.54
N LEU A 36 2.70 -0.28 -9.38
CA LEU A 36 2.04 -0.36 -8.08
C LEU A 36 1.96 1.04 -7.50
N VAL A 37 0.75 1.50 -7.18
CA VAL A 37 0.48 2.72 -6.43
C VAL A 37 0.07 2.32 -5.02
N VAL A 38 0.69 2.94 -4.02
CA VAL A 38 0.39 2.65 -2.60
C VAL A 38 -0.23 3.88 -1.96
N ALA A 39 -1.48 3.77 -1.54
CA ALA A 39 -2.19 4.81 -0.81
C ALA A 39 -1.98 4.64 0.70
N ILE A 40 -1.30 5.61 1.32
CA ILE A 40 -1.03 5.62 2.76
C ILE A 40 -2.12 6.40 3.49
N ALA A 41 -2.75 5.77 4.47
CA ALA A 41 -3.76 6.43 5.30
C ALA A 41 -3.09 7.47 6.22
N THR A 42 -3.70 8.66 6.32
CA THR A 42 -3.25 9.69 7.26
C THR A 42 -3.49 9.28 8.72
N ASP A 43 -2.78 9.90 9.66
CA ASP A 43 -2.98 9.67 11.09
C ASP A 43 -4.41 9.90 11.54
N LYS A 44 -5.09 10.91 10.98
CA LYS A 44 -6.50 11.18 11.26
C LYS A 44 -7.36 9.97 10.90
N THR A 45 -7.13 9.37 9.72
CA THR A 45 -7.83 8.17 9.28
C THR A 45 -7.46 6.95 10.13
N ALA A 46 -6.16 6.76 10.40
CA ALA A 46 -5.67 5.65 11.21
C ALA A 46 -6.21 5.70 12.65
N LYS A 47 -6.22 6.88 13.29
CA LYS A 47 -6.81 7.12 14.62
C LYS A 47 -8.31 6.85 14.63
N LYS A 48 -9.03 7.36 13.63
CA LYS A 48 -10.48 7.13 13.48
C LYS A 48 -10.81 5.62 13.38
N MET A 49 -10.01 4.85 12.64
CA MET A 49 -10.24 3.42 12.43
C MET A 49 -9.76 2.53 13.57
N LYS A 50 -8.55 2.77 14.09
CA LYS A 50 -7.90 1.91 15.08
C LYS A 50 -8.15 2.33 16.53
N LYS A 51 -8.77 3.49 16.77
CA LYS A 51 -9.00 4.09 18.10
C LYS A 51 -7.72 4.29 18.93
N ARG A 52 -6.57 4.35 18.27
CA ARG A 52 -5.27 4.67 18.87
C ARG A 52 -4.44 5.49 17.90
N SER A 53 -3.46 6.22 18.43
CA SER A 53 -2.43 6.83 17.59
C SER A 53 -1.61 5.76 16.87
N PRO A 54 -1.19 6.02 15.62
CA PRO A 54 -0.07 5.30 15.02
C PRO A 54 1.17 5.36 15.92
N LEU A 55 2.01 4.35 15.82
CA LEU A 55 3.22 4.15 16.62
C LEU A 55 4.50 4.50 15.86
N HIS A 56 4.38 4.78 14.56
CA HIS A 56 5.50 5.10 13.66
C HIS A 56 6.40 6.22 14.19
#